data_AF-A0A266Q977-F1
#
_entry.id   AF-A0A266Q977-F1
#
_cell.length_a   1.000
_cell.length_b   1.000
_cell.length_c   1.000
_cell.angle_alpha   90.00
_cell.angle_beta   90.00
_cell.angle_gamma   90.00
#
_symmetry.space_group_name_H-M   'P 1'
#
loop_
_entity.id
_entity.type
_entity.pdbx_description
1 polymer ?
#
loop_
_entity_poly.entity_id
_entity_poly.type
_entity_poly.pdbx_seq_one_letter_code
_entity_poly.pdbx_strand_id
1 'polypeptide(L)'
;MFLLSKPAILSCLAMIPLSMAFSVQAQTYASGFTDAKWSAQSGAFACSLTHEIPAFGTAYFGQNAGSAGFFEFRGAKKAFPAGSVKLEAVPPLWRSDLAPQSLMTLSATTGLRLNAAQLKTLAESLEGGTNVVFSSASANEGSNLRVIVDARNFAASYATYKRCVANLIPYTFDQLSRTLINYASGADVLSSAAKAQLDKIVRYTKADNKVLGILVDAHSDKHETPEDADRLSQQQAELVADYLIEKGLPATFITARWHGDKFPIADNKNAVGQAKNRRITLRLENEASRKEMERRVAAVKAAEQKAAAEQAAKAAAEAEKQAAAEASSVTTSQLEQLVEKQNLNSGKQPSL
;
A
#
# COMPACT_ATOMS: atom_id res chain seq x y z
N MET A 1 -91.57 -40.10 -55.23
CA MET A 1 -91.31 -39.07 -56.26
C MET A 1 -90.39 -38.03 -55.63
N PHE A 2 -89.28 -37.70 -56.30
CA PHE A 2 -88.33 -36.60 -56.04
C PHE A 2 -87.30 -36.68 -54.89
N LEU A 3 -86.09 -37.08 -55.29
CA LEU A 3 -84.75 -36.43 -55.15
C LEU A 3 -84.61 -35.15 -54.29
N LEU A 4 -83.48 -35.07 -53.54
CA LEU A 4 -82.51 -33.93 -53.39
C LEU A 4 -81.68 -34.14 -52.10
N SER A 5 -80.35 -34.39 -52.15
CA SER A 5 -79.23 -33.41 -52.12
C SER A 5 -78.59 -33.22 -50.73
N LYS A 6 -77.25 -33.33 -50.65
CA LYS A 6 -76.34 -33.38 -49.45
C LYS A 6 -76.28 -32.03 -48.66
N PRO A 7 -75.67 -31.98 -47.45
CA PRO A 7 -74.20 -31.85 -47.33
C PRO A 7 -73.53 -32.68 -46.22
N ALA A 8 -72.24 -32.96 -46.42
CA ALA A 8 -71.35 -33.64 -45.50
C ALA A 8 -71.00 -32.75 -44.30
N ILE A 9 -71.17 -33.30 -43.08
CA ILE A 9 -70.75 -32.65 -41.84
C ILE A 9 -69.30 -33.05 -41.57
N LEU A 10 -68.40 -32.09 -41.80
CA LEU A 10 -66.97 -32.18 -41.47
C LEU A 10 -66.82 -32.04 -39.95
N SER A 11 -66.53 -33.14 -39.26
CA SER A 11 -66.24 -33.16 -37.82
C SER A 11 -64.89 -32.50 -37.55
N CYS A 12 -64.91 -31.25 -37.07
CA CYS A 12 -63.73 -30.51 -36.64
C CYS A 12 -63.45 -30.87 -35.16
N LEU A 13 -62.62 -31.88 -34.94
CA LEU A 13 -62.09 -32.22 -33.62
C LEU A 13 -61.00 -31.18 -33.28
N ALA A 14 -61.38 -30.11 -32.58
CA ALA A 14 -60.43 -29.12 -32.09
C ALA A 14 -59.56 -29.72 -30.97
N MET A 15 -58.38 -30.23 -31.34
CA MET A 15 -57.31 -30.49 -30.38
C MET A 15 -56.81 -29.17 -29.80
N ILE A 16 -57.15 -28.92 -28.54
CA ILE A 16 -56.56 -27.85 -27.73
C ILE A 16 -55.13 -28.29 -27.40
N PRO A 17 -54.07 -27.60 -27.87
CA PRO A 17 -52.72 -27.92 -27.46
C PRO A 17 -52.56 -27.53 -25.98
N LEU A 18 -52.33 -28.52 -25.12
CA LEU A 18 -51.93 -28.33 -23.73
C LEU A 18 -50.52 -27.73 -23.72
N SER A 19 -50.41 -26.40 -23.79
CA SER A 19 -49.16 -25.68 -23.63
C SER A 19 -48.65 -25.88 -22.20
N MET A 20 -47.67 -26.75 -22.00
CA MET A 20 -46.94 -26.84 -20.74
C MET A 20 -46.20 -25.52 -20.51
N ALA A 21 -46.75 -24.68 -19.64
CA ALA A 21 -46.07 -23.49 -19.16
C ALA A 21 -44.95 -23.93 -18.20
N PHE A 22 -43.72 -24.03 -18.70
CA PHE A 22 -42.55 -24.16 -17.84
C PHE A 22 -42.39 -22.85 -17.06
N SER A 23 -42.67 -22.89 -15.76
CA SER A 23 -42.44 -21.73 -14.89
C SER A 23 -40.94 -21.54 -14.71
N VAL A 24 -40.39 -20.47 -15.28
CA VAL A 24 -39.02 -20.03 -15.00
C VAL A 24 -38.98 -19.54 -13.56
N GLN A 25 -38.38 -20.34 -12.65
CA GLN A 25 -38.23 -19.95 -11.25
C GLN A 25 -36.98 -19.09 -11.09
N ALA A 26 -37.16 -17.81 -10.77
CA ALA A 26 -36.06 -16.93 -10.40
C ALA A 26 -35.63 -17.24 -8.95
N GLN A 27 -34.38 -17.64 -8.75
CA GLN A 27 -33.84 -17.85 -7.41
C GLN A 27 -33.62 -16.48 -6.76
N THR A 28 -34.40 -16.20 -5.71
CA THR A 28 -34.32 -14.93 -4.96
C THR A 28 -33.59 -15.15 -3.64
N TYR A 29 -32.54 -14.35 -3.42
CA TYR A 29 -31.79 -14.30 -2.18
C TYR A 29 -32.05 -12.96 -1.51
N ALA A 30 -32.49 -12.98 -0.25
CA ALA A 30 -32.78 -11.81 0.54
C ALA A 30 -32.54 -12.13 2.02
N SER A 31 -32.30 -11.11 2.84
CA SER A 31 -32.26 -11.32 4.28
C SER A 31 -33.67 -11.53 4.83
N GLY A 32 -33.79 -12.35 5.87
CA GLY A 32 -35.04 -12.53 6.61
C GLY A 32 -35.52 -11.20 7.22
N PHE A 33 -36.78 -11.16 7.67
CA PHE A 33 -37.29 -9.92 8.26
C PHE A 33 -36.49 -9.51 9.51
N THR A 34 -36.09 -10.47 10.34
CA THR A 34 -35.33 -10.23 11.59
C THR A 34 -33.83 -10.13 11.40
N ASP A 35 -33.33 -10.55 10.24
CA ASP A 35 -31.89 -10.78 10.01
C ASP A 35 -31.23 -9.65 9.21
N ALA A 36 -32.02 -8.66 8.79
CA ALA A 36 -31.55 -7.46 8.10
C ALA A 36 -30.77 -6.53 9.03
N LYS A 37 -29.51 -6.90 9.29
CA LYS A 37 -28.56 -6.12 10.08
C LYS A 37 -27.47 -5.57 9.17
N TRP A 38 -27.13 -4.32 9.44
CA TRP A 38 -26.00 -3.62 8.83
C TRP A 38 -24.95 -3.35 9.89
N SER A 39 -23.71 -3.77 9.63
CA SER A 39 -22.58 -3.56 10.52
C SER A 39 -21.57 -2.61 9.89
N ALA A 40 -21.33 -1.47 10.52
CA ALA A 40 -20.28 -0.54 10.10
C ALA A 40 -19.01 -0.79 10.92
N GLN A 41 -17.87 -0.99 10.26
CA GLN A 41 -16.57 -1.05 10.91
C GLN A 41 -15.76 0.19 10.57
N SER A 42 -15.19 0.80 11.60
CA SER A 42 -14.36 1.99 11.47
C SER A 42 -12.90 1.65 11.68
N GLY A 43 -12.04 2.16 10.80
CA GLY A 43 -10.59 2.03 10.89
C GLY A 43 -9.91 3.28 10.35
N ALA A 44 -8.65 3.49 10.73
CA ALA A 44 -7.89 4.65 10.28
C ALA A 44 -7.55 4.61 8.78
N PHE A 45 -7.42 3.40 8.22
CA PHE A 45 -7.02 3.17 6.82
C PHE A 45 -8.07 2.46 5.97
N ALA A 46 -9.14 1.97 6.58
CA ALA A 46 -10.25 1.39 5.86
C ALA A 46 -11.55 1.54 6.65
N CYS A 47 -12.63 1.82 5.93
CA CYS A 47 -13.99 1.81 6.44
C CYS A 47 -14.77 0.74 5.70
N SER A 48 -15.62 0.01 6.40
CA SER A 48 -16.51 -0.97 5.79
C SER A 48 -17.91 -0.87 6.33
N LEU A 49 -18.88 -1.22 5.49
CA LEU A 49 -20.27 -1.39 5.86
C LEU A 49 -20.77 -2.69 5.23
N THR A 50 -21.22 -3.61 6.06
CA THR A 50 -21.52 -4.99 5.66
C THR A 50 -22.95 -5.37 5.99
N HIS A 51 -23.53 -6.20 5.12
CA HIS A 51 -24.84 -6.79 5.29
C HIS A 51 -24.81 -8.23 4.78
N GLU A 52 -25.20 -9.17 5.63
CA GLU A 52 -25.22 -10.59 5.28
C GLU A 52 -26.52 -10.95 4.58
N ILE A 53 -26.40 -11.67 3.47
CA ILE A 53 -27.51 -12.19 2.66
C ILE A 53 -27.42 -13.72 2.73
N PRO A 54 -28.27 -14.37 3.55
CA PRO A 54 -28.24 -15.82 3.75
C PRO A 54 -28.25 -16.60 2.43
N ALA A 55 -27.47 -17.69 2.40
CA ALA A 55 -27.27 -18.54 1.22
C ALA A 55 -26.65 -17.87 -0.03
N PHE A 56 -26.43 -16.55 -0.02
CA PHE A 56 -25.77 -15.84 -1.11
C PHE A 56 -24.35 -15.41 -0.73
N GLY A 57 -24.19 -14.53 0.27
CA GLY A 57 -22.90 -13.91 0.62
C GLY A 57 -23.09 -12.63 1.42
N THR A 58 -22.14 -11.69 1.32
CA THR A 58 -22.20 -10.40 2.03
C THR A 58 -22.18 -9.24 1.05
N ALA A 59 -23.17 -8.36 1.15
CA ALA A 59 -23.14 -7.04 0.52
C ALA A 59 -22.13 -6.16 1.27
N TYR A 60 -21.08 -5.73 0.57
CA TYR A 60 -19.93 -5.04 1.17
C TYR A 60 -19.70 -3.68 0.52
N PHE A 61 -19.81 -2.62 1.32
CA PHE A 61 -19.35 -1.28 1.00
C PHE A 61 -17.98 -1.10 1.62
N GLY A 62 -17.02 -0.62 0.85
CA GLY A 62 -15.65 -0.42 1.32
C GLY A 62 -15.02 0.83 0.79
N GLN A 63 -14.15 1.42 1.60
CA GLN A 63 -13.26 2.48 1.19
C GLN A 63 -11.93 2.35 1.92
N ASN A 64 -10.84 2.35 1.18
CA ASN A 64 -9.48 2.31 1.72
C ASN A 64 -8.84 3.70 1.64
N ALA A 65 -7.78 3.90 2.42
CA ALA A 65 -6.97 5.12 2.37
C ALA A 65 -6.51 5.40 0.94
N GLY A 66 -6.75 6.63 0.47
CA GLY A 66 -6.35 7.08 -0.87
C GLY A 66 -7.14 6.49 -2.04
N SER A 67 -8.23 5.72 -1.80
CA SER A 67 -9.07 5.18 -2.86
C SER A 67 -10.53 5.66 -2.78
N ALA A 68 -11.21 5.60 -3.92
CA ALA A 68 -12.64 5.84 -3.97
C ALA A 68 -13.41 4.65 -3.37
N GLY A 69 -14.58 4.94 -2.79
CA GLY A 69 -15.47 3.91 -2.28
C GLY A 69 -15.94 2.96 -3.39
N PHE A 70 -16.20 1.71 -3.00
CA PHE A 70 -16.70 0.66 -3.88
C PHE A 70 -17.76 -0.19 -3.18
N PHE A 71 -18.52 -0.92 -3.98
CA PHE A 71 -19.40 -1.99 -3.51
C PHE A 71 -19.12 -3.27 -4.26
N GLU A 72 -19.17 -4.39 -3.54
CA GLU A 72 -19.08 -5.73 -4.11
C GLU A 72 -19.79 -6.75 -3.23
N PHE A 73 -20.08 -7.92 -3.79
CA PHE A 73 -20.50 -9.08 -3.01
C PHE A 73 -19.29 -9.92 -2.63
N ARG A 74 -19.11 -10.18 -1.34
CA ARG A 74 -18.01 -10.99 -0.79
C ARG A 74 -18.50 -12.34 -0.29
N GLY A 75 -17.63 -13.35 -0.34
CA GLY A 75 -17.95 -14.71 0.13
C GLY A 75 -19.14 -15.32 -0.60
N ALA A 76 -19.37 -14.90 -1.85
CA ALA A 76 -20.56 -15.29 -2.59
C ALA A 76 -20.51 -16.78 -2.97
N LYS A 77 -21.49 -17.56 -2.51
CA LYS A 77 -21.65 -18.99 -2.83
C LYS A 77 -22.18 -19.22 -4.25
N LYS A 78 -22.80 -18.18 -4.82
CA LYS A 78 -23.30 -18.12 -6.18
C LYS A 78 -22.76 -16.85 -6.83
N ALA A 79 -22.31 -16.93 -8.07
CA ALA A 79 -21.88 -15.78 -8.85
C ALA A 79 -22.99 -15.37 -9.82
N PHE A 80 -23.05 -14.09 -10.15
CA PHE A 80 -23.84 -13.64 -11.30
C PHE A 80 -23.23 -14.26 -12.57
N PRO A 81 -24.06 -14.80 -13.48
CA PRO A 81 -23.59 -15.29 -14.77
C PRO A 81 -22.94 -14.13 -15.55
N ALA A 82 -22.00 -14.46 -16.42
CA ALA A 82 -21.43 -13.47 -17.33
C ALA A 82 -22.55 -12.86 -18.18
N GLY A 83 -22.64 -11.53 -18.23
CA GLY A 83 -23.71 -10.84 -18.94
C GLY A 83 -24.25 -9.61 -18.21
N SER A 84 -25.48 -9.23 -18.53
CA SER A 84 -26.11 -8.02 -17.99
C SER A 84 -26.76 -8.26 -16.63
N VAL A 85 -26.37 -7.47 -15.63
CA VAL A 85 -27.00 -7.40 -14.31
C VAL A 85 -27.73 -6.08 -14.18
N LYS A 86 -29.05 -6.13 -14.03
CA LYS A 86 -29.91 -4.96 -13.83
C LYS A 86 -30.03 -4.67 -12.33
N LEU A 87 -29.94 -3.39 -11.96
CA LEU A 87 -30.19 -2.88 -10.62
C LEU A 87 -31.51 -2.12 -10.62
N GLU A 88 -32.41 -2.51 -9.73
CA GLU A 88 -33.74 -1.91 -9.58
C GLU A 88 -33.98 -1.50 -8.13
N ALA A 89 -34.49 -0.30 -7.92
CA ALA A 89 -35.04 0.13 -6.66
C ALA A 89 -36.46 -0.44 -6.55
N VAL A 90 -36.68 -1.32 -5.57
CA VAL A 90 -37.96 -1.98 -5.33
C VAL A 90 -38.51 -1.51 -3.99
N PRO A 91 -39.66 -0.79 -3.99
CA PRO A 91 -40.27 -0.34 -2.74
C PRO A 91 -40.69 -1.54 -1.88
N PRO A 92 -40.75 -1.37 -0.55
CA PRO A 92 -41.18 -2.44 0.33
C PRO A 92 -42.65 -2.77 0.08
N LEU A 93 -43.08 -3.99 0.42
CA LEU A 93 -44.40 -4.53 0.08
C LEU A 93 -45.59 -3.69 0.60
N TRP A 94 -45.40 -2.88 1.63
CA TRP A 94 -46.41 -1.99 2.20
C TRP A 94 -46.55 -0.64 1.47
N ARG A 95 -45.68 -0.34 0.50
CA ARG A 95 -45.72 0.83 -0.40
C ARG A 95 -46.11 0.40 -1.81
N SER A 96 -47.35 -0.04 -1.99
CA SER A 96 -47.88 -0.46 -3.30
C SER A 96 -48.18 0.71 -4.25
N ASP A 97 -48.08 1.94 -3.76
CA ASP A 97 -48.23 3.18 -4.53
C ASP A 97 -47.05 3.45 -5.49
N LEU A 98 -45.90 2.82 -5.23
CA LEU A 98 -44.67 3.03 -5.98
C LEU A 98 -44.35 1.82 -6.87
N ALA A 99 -44.00 2.08 -8.12
CA ALA A 99 -43.51 1.05 -9.04
C ALA A 99 -41.99 0.84 -8.88
N PRO A 100 -41.48 -0.38 -9.13
CA PRO A 100 -40.04 -0.61 -9.24
C PRO A 100 -39.40 0.33 -10.27
N GLN A 101 -38.29 0.97 -9.89
CA GLN A 101 -37.54 1.87 -10.75
C GLN A 101 -36.22 1.24 -11.17
N SER A 102 -35.96 1.20 -12.48
CA SER A 102 -34.65 0.79 -13.00
C SER A 102 -33.60 1.85 -12.68
N LEU A 103 -32.57 1.48 -11.91
CA LEU A 103 -31.46 2.38 -11.57
C LEU A 103 -30.39 2.36 -12.65
N MET A 104 -29.92 1.18 -13.02
CA MET A 104 -28.80 1.01 -13.95
C MET A 104 -28.64 -0.45 -14.42
N THR A 105 -27.87 -0.66 -15.49
CA THR A 105 -27.46 -1.98 -15.97
C THR A 105 -25.94 -2.08 -15.98
N LEU A 106 -25.43 -3.20 -15.49
CA LEU A 106 -24.01 -3.51 -15.36
C LEU A 106 -23.66 -4.71 -16.23
N SER A 107 -22.40 -4.78 -16.67
CA SER A 107 -21.85 -5.99 -17.28
C SER A 107 -21.01 -6.73 -16.25
N ALA A 108 -21.36 -7.98 -15.97
CA ALA A 108 -20.61 -8.87 -15.10
C ALA A 108 -19.76 -9.84 -15.93
N THR A 109 -18.48 -9.98 -15.58
CA THR A 109 -17.57 -10.98 -16.17
C THR A 109 -17.15 -12.00 -15.13
N THR A 110 -16.62 -11.55 -13.99
CA THR A 110 -16.24 -12.40 -12.84
C THR A 110 -16.36 -11.57 -11.56
N GLY A 111 -17.55 -11.59 -10.96
CA GLY A 111 -17.89 -10.72 -9.84
C GLY A 111 -18.45 -9.36 -10.28
N LEU A 112 -19.19 -8.73 -9.38
CA LEU A 112 -19.85 -7.45 -9.61
C LEU A 112 -19.25 -6.40 -8.68
N ARG A 113 -18.66 -5.36 -9.25
CA ARG A 113 -18.08 -4.24 -8.50
C ARG A 113 -18.59 -2.91 -9.03
N LEU A 114 -19.12 -2.08 -8.14
CA LEU A 114 -19.59 -0.74 -8.47
C LEU A 114 -18.47 0.28 -8.30
N ASN A 115 -18.35 1.20 -9.26
CA ASN A 115 -17.50 2.38 -9.11
C ASN A 115 -18.16 3.46 -8.23
N ALA A 116 -17.48 4.57 -7.97
CA ALA A 116 -17.95 5.61 -7.07
C ALA A 116 -19.30 6.25 -7.47
N ALA A 117 -19.52 6.47 -8.76
CA ALA A 117 -20.77 7.07 -9.25
C ALA A 117 -21.95 6.08 -9.10
N GLN A 118 -21.73 4.83 -9.47
CA GLN A 118 -22.71 3.76 -9.36
C GLN A 118 -23.03 3.44 -7.89
N LEU A 119 -22.01 3.47 -7.03
CA LEU A 119 -22.13 3.31 -5.59
C LEU A 119 -23.02 4.39 -4.98
N LYS A 120 -22.86 5.64 -5.43
CA LYS A 120 -23.69 6.76 -4.96
C LYS A 120 -25.18 6.49 -5.24
N THR A 121 -25.52 6.08 -6.46
CA THR A 121 -26.91 5.74 -6.83
C THR A 121 -27.48 4.59 -5.97
N LEU A 122 -26.69 3.53 -5.75
CA LEU A 122 -27.07 2.42 -4.87
C LEU A 122 -27.33 2.92 -3.44
N ALA A 123 -26.40 3.69 -2.88
CA ALA A 123 -26.48 4.18 -1.51
C ALA A 123 -27.65 5.13 -1.29
N GLU A 124 -27.95 6.00 -2.27
CA GLU A 124 -29.09 6.94 -2.21
C GLU A 124 -30.43 6.19 -2.16
N SER A 125 -30.60 5.13 -2.95
CA SER A 125 -31.81 4.30 -2.91
C SER A 125 -32.00 3.61 -1.55
N LEU A 126 -30.91 3.04 -1.00
CA LEU A 126 -30.96 2.36 0.30
C LEU A 126 -31.14 3.35 1.46
N GLU A 127 -30.54 4.54 1.40
CA GLU A 127 -30.72 5.62 2.39
C GLU A 127 -32.15 6.16 2.35
N GLY A 128 -32.78 6.19 1.17
CA GLY A 128 -34.21 6.49 0.98
C GLY A 128 -35.17 5.40 1.45
N GLY A 129 -34.68 4.29 2.02
CA GLY A 129 -35.51 3.21 2.54
C GLY A 129 -36.02 2.22 1.49
N THR A 130 -35.51 2.31 0.26
CA THR A 130 -35.93 1.44 -0.86
C THR A 130 -34.92 0.34 -1.07
N ASN A 131 -35.38 -0.92 -1.06
CA ASN A 131 -34.51 -2.07 -1.29
C ASN A 131 -33.95 -2.04 -2.71
N VAL A 132 -32.72 -2.49 -2.88
CA VAL A 132 -32.11 -2.58 -4.22
C VAL A 132 -31.96 -4.02 -4.63
N VAL A 133 -32.42 -4.33 -5.83
CA VAL A 133 -32.47 -5.67 -6.38
C VAL A 133 -31.49 -5.77 -7.54
N PHE A 134 -30.60 -6.74 -7.45
CA PHE A 134 -29.68 -7.14 -8.50
C PHE A 134 -30.27 -8.36 -9.21
N SER A 135 -30.61 -8.22 -10.49
CA SER A 135 -31.20 -9.30 -11.29
C SER A 135 -30.38 -9.57 -12.55
N SER A 136 -30.05 -10.82 -12.81
CA SER A 136 -29.45 -11.25 -14.09
C SER A 136 -30.35 -12.23 -14.81
N ALA A 137 -30.44 -12.07 -16.14
CA ALA A 137 -30.99 -13.10 -17.01
C ALA A 137 -29.86 -14.09 -17.36
N SER A 138 -30.03 -15.36 -17.00
CA SER A 138 -29.07 -16.41 -17.36
C SER A 138 -29.35 -16.92 -18.78
N ALA A 139 -28.34 -16.95 -19.64
CA ALA A 139 -28.47 -17.44 -21.01
C ALA A 139 -28.48 -18.98 -21.11
N ASN A 140 -27.88 -19.68 -20.13
CA ASN A 140 -27.59 -21.12 -20.24
C ASN A 140 -28.18 -22.00 -19.13
N GLU A 141 -28.61 -21.42 -18.01
CA GLU A 141 -29.28 -22.15 -16.93
C GLU A 141 -30.55 -21.39 -16.58
N GLY A 142 -31.74 -21.96 -16.82
CA GLY A 142 -33.06 -21.32 -16.73
C GLY A 142 -33.50 -20.79 -15.34
N SER A 143 -32.57 -20.26 -14.53
CA SER A 143 -32.85 -19.52 -13.32
C SER A 143 -32.33 -18.09 -13.44
N ASN A 144 -33.24 -17.12 -13.29
CA ASN A 144 -32.85 -15.72 -13.11
C ASN A 144 -32.38 -15.57 -11.66
N LEU A 145 -31.13 -15.16 -11.47
CA LEU A 145 -30.60 -14.86 -10.15
C LEU A 145 -31.08 -13.47 -9.73
N ARG A 146 -31.72 -13.39 -8.55
CA ARG A 146 -32.20 -12.14 -7.96
C ARG A 146 -31.64 -12.02 -6.55
N VAL A 147 -30.92 -10.94 -6.27
CA VAL A 147 -30.33 -10.68 -4.95
C VAL A 147 -30.85 -9.35 -4.45
N ILE A 148 -31.48 -9.36 -3.28
CA ILE A 148 -32.06 -8.18 -2.64
C ILE A 148 -31.10 -7.69 -1.57
N VAL A 149 -30.75 -6.41 -1.65
CA VAL A 149 -30.02 -5.67 -0.62
C VAL A 149 -31.04 -4.83 0.15
N ASP A 150 -31.22 -5.16 1.43
CA ASP A 150 -32.23 -4.55 2.29
C ASP A 150 -31.85 -3.13 2.75
N ALA A 151 -32.78 -2.18 2.61
CA ALA A 151 -32.61 -0.80 3.09
C ALA A 151 -32.83 -0.64 4.60
N ARG A 152 -33.38 -1.67 5.25
CA ARG A 152 -33.71 -1.64 6.69
C ARG A 152 -32.46 -1.46 7.52
N ASN A 153 -32.48 -0.49 8.45
CA ASN A 153 -31.33 -0.08 9.27
C ASN A 153 -30.08 0.39 8.48
N PHE A 154 -30.16 0.51 7.16
CA PHE A 154 -29.04 0.96 6.33
C PHE A 154 -28.63 2.39 6.69
N ALA A 155 -29.58 3.34 6.74
CA ALA A 155 -29.29 4.75 6.95
C ALA A 155 -28.50 5.03 8.24
N ALA A 156 -28.85 4.36 9.35
CA ALA A 156 -28.15 4.52 10.63
C ALA A 156 -26.69 4.00 10.56
N SER A 157 -26.48 2.80 10.00
CA SER A 157 -25.14 2.24 9.84
C SER A 157 -24.33 2.98 8.76
N TYR A 158 -24.98 3.46 7.71
CA TYR A 158 -24.37 4.28 6.66
C TYR A 158 -23.93 5.65 7.17
N ALA A 159 -24.67 6.28 8.08
CA ALA A 159 -24.21 7.49 8.77
C ALA A 159 -22.93 7.26 9.58
N THR A 160 -22.80 6.08 10.21
CA THR A 160 -21.56 5.66 10.89
C THR A 160 -20.42 5.45 9.91
N TYR A 161 -20.67 4.77 8.79
CA TYR A 161 -19.71 4.61 7.70
C TYR A 161 -19.24 5.95 7.11
N LYS A 162 -20.15 6.89 6.84
CA LYS A 162 -19.81 8.25 6.34
C LYS A 162 -18.91 9.00 7.32
N ARG A 163 -19.17 8.89 8.63
CA ARG A 163 -18.30 9.46 9.67
C ARG A 163 -16.90 8.83 9.68
N CYS A 164 -16.80 7.52 9.45
CA CYS A 164 -15.50 6.86 9.27
C CYS A 164 -14.77 7.41 8.05
N VAL A 165 -15.43 7.46 6.89
CA VAL A 165 -14.85 7.93 5.63
C VAL A 165 -14.32 9.36 5.75
N ALA A 166 -15.06 10.24 6.43
CA ALA A 166 -14.63 11.62 6.68
C ALA A 166 -13.36 11.73 7.54
N ASN A 167 -13.13 10.76 8.44
CA ASN A 167 -11.96 10.70 9.32
C ASN A 167 -10.83 9.81 8.79
N LEU A 168 -11.02 9.19 7.63
CA LEU A 168 -10.05 8.30 7.01
C LEU A 168 -8.75 9.06 6.70
N ILE A 169 -7.62 8.40 6.90
CA ILE A 169 -6.32 8.97 6.51
C ILE A 169 -6.20 8.86 4.99
N PRO A 170 -6.03 9.97 4.26
CA PRO A 170 -6.06 9.97 2.79
C PRO A 170 -4.70 9.64 2.15
N TYR A 171 -3.71 9.18 2.95
CA TYR A 171 -2.34 8.94 2.51
C TYR A 171 -1.91 7.51 2.82
N THR A 172 -1.05 6.95 1.97
CA THR A 172 -0.46 5.61 2.17
C THR A 172 0.92 5.67 2.79
N PHE A 173 1.41 4.54 3.31
CA PHE A 173 2.79 4.41 3.79
C PHE A 173 3.78 4.88 2.72
N ASP A 174 3.67 4.39 1.49
CA ASP A 174 4.65 4.67 0.43
C ASP A 174 4.77 6.18 0.14
N GLN A 175 3.64 6.89 0.18
CA GLN A 175 3.59 8.34 -0.02
C GLN A 175 4.29 9.13 1.09
N LEU A 176 4.28 8.62 2.33
CA LEU A 176 4.89 9.30 3.49
C LEU A 176 6.25 8.71 3.87
N SER A 177 6.62 7.55 3.32
CA SER A 177 7.81 6.79 3.66
C SER A 177 9.10 7.59 3.47
N ARG A 178 9.08 8.56 2.55
CA ARG A 178 10.15 9.53 2.31
C ARG A 178 9.53 10.90 2.07
N THR A 179 9.65 11.77 3.05
CA THR A 179 9.17 13.15 2.96
C THR A 179 10.36 14.10 2.96
N LEU A 180 10.37 15.08 2.06
CA LEU A 180 11.40 16.10 1.96
C LEU A 180 10.80 17.46 2.34
N ILE A 181 11.47 18.15 3.25
CA ILE A 181 11.12 19.49 3.72
C ILE A 181 12.31 20.41 3.44
N ASN A 182 12.07 21.51 2.74
CA ASN A 182 13.08 22.55 2.55
C ASN A 182 12.90 23.66 3.57
N TYR A 183 13.99 24.34 3.91
CA TYR A 183 13.97 25.49 4.82
C TYR A 183 14.74 26.68 4.24
N ALA A 184 14.35 27.88 4.66
CA ALA A 184 14.98 29.12 4.21
C ALA A 184 16.35 29.31 4.85
N SER A 185 17.20 30.14 4.25
CA SER A 185 18.48 30.50 4.88
C SER A 185 18.22 31.25 6.19
N GLY A 186 18.95 30.89 7.25
CA GLY A 186 18.79 31.46 8.59
C GLY A 186 17.46 31.12 9.29
N ALA A 187 16.69 30.17 8.78
CA ALA A 187 15.43 29.78 9.42
C ALA A 187 15.69 29.11 10.77
N ASP A 188 15.12 29.66 11.84
CA ASP A 188 15.13 29.13 13.21
C ASP A 188 13.79 28.50 13.60
N VAL A 189 12.77 28.65 12.75
CA VAL A 189 11.41 28.13 12.96
C VAL A 189 10.89 27.35 11.75
N LEU A 190 10.08 26.31 12.01
CA LEU A 190 9.42 25.55 10.95
C LEU A 190 8.33 26.39 10.28
N SER A 191 8.37 26.42 8.94
CA SER A 191 7.31 27.04 8.15
C SER A 191 5.96 26.35 8.36
N SER A 192 4.86 27.05 8.10
CA SER A 192 3.52 26.47 8.15
C SER A 192 3.36 25.28 7.21
N ALA A 193 3.97 25.34 6.02
CA ALA A 193 3.99 24.24 5.07
C ALA A 193 4.76 23.02 5.60
N ALA A 194 5.92 23.23 6.25
CA ALA A 194 6.66 22.15 6.91
C ALA A 194 5.84 21.49 8.02
N LYS A 195 5.25 22.31 8.92
CA LYS A 195 4.37 21.83 9.99
C LYS A 195 3.20 21.01 9.44
N ALA A 196 2.55 21.46 8.38
CA ALA A 196 1.46 20.72 7.74
C ALA A 196 1.90 19.37 7.14
N GLN A 197 3.13 19.22 6.65
CA GLN A 197 3.65 17.93 6.21
C GLN A 197 3.99 17.02 7.39
N LEU A 198 4.60 17.57 8.43
CA LEU A 198 4.91 16.84 9.67
C LEU A 198 3.65 16.35 10.37
N ASP A 199 2.58 17.15 10.38
CA ASP A 199 1.28 16.75 10.97
C ASP A 199 0.67 15.54 10.25
N LYS A 200 0.87 15.39 8.93
CA LYS A 200 0.45 14.19 8.18
C LYS A 200 1.24 12.97 8.64
N ILE A 201 2.55 13.12 8.82
CA ILE A 201 3.42 12.06 9.32
C ILE A 201 2.99 11.64 10.72
N VAL A 202 2.79 12.59 11.64
CA VAL A 202 2.33 12.30 13.00
C VAL A 202 0.98 11.58 12.98
N ARG A 203 0.00 12.08 12.20
CA ARG A 203 -1.31 11.46 12.09
C ARG A 203 -1.22 10.02 11.55
N TYR A 204 -0.37 9.78 10.56
CA TYR A 204 -0.14 8.45 10.01
C TYR A 204 0.52 7.52 11.02
N THR A 205 1.64 7.95 11.62
CA THR A 205 2.41 7.15 12.59
C THR A 205 1.60 6.78 13.82
N LYS A 206 0.72 7.67 14.30
CA LYS A 206 -0.19 7.36 15.42
C LYS A 206 -1.26 6.32 15.06
N ALA A 207 -1.62 6.20 13.78
CA ALA A 207 -2.65 5.29 13.32
C ALA A 207 -2.10 3.92 12.87
N ASP A 208 -0.86 3.86 12.39
CA ASP A 208 -0.23 2.64 11.89
C ASP A 208 0.82 2.12 12.88
N ASN A 209 0.49 1.04 13.59
CA ASN A 209 1.41 0.37 14.53
C ASN A 209 2.58 -0.35 13.84
N LYS A 210 2.58 -0.44 12.50
CA LYS A 210 3.69 -1.02 11.74
C LYS A 210 4.83 -0.04 11.53
N VAL A 211 4.62 1.25 11.80
CA VAL A 211 5.70 2.24 11.81
C VAL A 211 6.52 2.04 13.09
N LEU A 212 7.80 1.70 12.93
CA LEU A 212 8.71 1.38 14.02
C LEU A 212 9.60 2.57 14.43
N GLY A 213 9.68 3.61 13.60
CA GLY A 213 10.52 4.76 13.86
C GLY A 213 10.53 5.76 12.71
N ILE A 214 11.16 6.91 12.96
CA ILE A 214 11.33 8.03 12.02
C ILE A 214 12.79 8.44 12.05
N LEU A 215 13.48 8.35 10.91
CA LEU A 215 14.79 8.96 10.74
C LEU A 215 14.62 10.37 10.18
N VAL A 216 15.26 11.34 10.83
CA VAL A 216 15.31 12.74 10.42
C VAL A 216 16.74 13.03 10.00
N ASP A 217 16.97 13.24 8.72
CA ASP A 217 18.27 13.57 8.14
C ASP A 217 18.27 15.03 7.67
N ALA A 218 19.02 15.90 8.35
CA ALA A 218 19.17 17.29 7.96
C ALA A 218 20.48 17.54 7.21
N HIS A 219 20.41 18.38 6.19
CA HIS A 219 21.53 18.83 5.38
C HIS A 219 21.48 20.34 5.23
N SER A 220 22.65 20.98 5.26
CA SER A 220 22.80 22.40 4.95
C SER A 220 23.28 22.60 3.51
N ASP A 221 23.22 23.86 3.07
CA ASP A 221 24.06 24.37 1.99
C ASP A 221 25.48 24.68 2.49
N LYS A 222 26.34 25.02 1.53
CA LYS A 222 27.75 25.36 1.79
C LYS A 222 27.88 26.61 2.65
N HIS A 223 28.65 26.51 3.73
CA HIS A 223 29.06 27.63 4.60
C HIS A 223 30.56 27.90 4.49
N GLU A 224 31.04 28.93 5.18
CA GLU A 224 32.47 29.26 5.23
C GLU A 224 33.28 28.16 5.91
N THR A 225 32.75 27.60 7.01
CA THR A 225 33.34 26.49 7.75
C THR A 225 32.44 25.26 7.72
N PRO A 226 33.01 24.03 7.67
CA PRO A 226 32.25 22.79 7.85
C PRO A 226 31.50 22.74 9.19
N GLU A 227 32.06 23.34 10.24
CA GLU A 227 31.48 23.38 11.58
C GLU A 227 30.17 24.18 11.61
N ASP A 228 30.10 25.30 10.88
CA ASP A 228 28.87 26.08 10.75
C ASP A 228 27.78 25.33 10.00
N ALA A 229 28.16 24.63 8.93
CA ALA A 229 27.26 23.77 8.17
C ALA A 229 26.71 22.62 9.04
N ASP A 230 27.60 21.94 9.77
CA ASP A 230 27.23 20.86 10.69
C ASP A 230 26.29 21.40 11.79
N ARG A 231 26.62 22.52 12.46
CA ARG A 231 25.78 23.14 13.49
C ARG A 231 24.40 23.54 12.96
N LEU A 232 24.33 24.16 11.77
CA LEU A 232 23.05 24.54 11.16
C LEU A 232 22.20 23.29 10.89
N SER A 233 22.78 22.25 10.28
CA SER A 233 22.04 21.02 10.00
C SER A 233 21.58 20.31 11.29
N GLN A 234 22.39 20.33 12.35
CA GLN A 234 22.00 19.81 13.67
C GLN A 234 20.77 20.54 14.21
N GLN A 235 20.80 21.88 14.25
CA GLN A 235 19.69 22.70 14.73
C GLN A 235 18.39 22.40 13.97
N GLN A 236 18.45 22.19 12.65
CA GLN A 236 17.26 21.84 11.86
C GLN A 236 16.73 20.44 12.15
N ALA A 237 17.61 19.46 12.38
CA ALA A 237 17.21 18.11 12.76
C ALA A 237 16.52 18.11 14.12
N GLU A 238 17.07 18.84 15.09
CA GLU A 238 16.52 19.01 16.44
C GLU A 238 15.15 19.71 16.39
N LEU A 239 15.02 20.80 15.62
CA LEU A 239 13.76 21.53 15.44
C LEU A 239 12.61 20.63 14.94
N VAL A 240 12.90 19.74 13.99
CA VAL A 240 11.92 18.76 13.48
C VAL A 240 11.64 17.66 14.50
N ALA A 241 12.67 17.15 15.18
CA ALA A 241 12.50 16.13 16.22
C ALA A 241 11.64 16.66 17.38
N ASP A 242 11.93 17.84 17.88
CA ASP A 242 11.19 18.51 18.95
C ASP A 242 9.73 18.74 18.55
N TYR A 243 9.49 19.19 17.32
CA TYR A 243 8.12 19.33 16.81
C TYR A 243 7.36 18.00 16.81
N LEU A 244 7.98 16.91 16.36
CA LEU A 244 7.36 15.59 16.35
C LEU A 244 7.06 15.09 17.79
N ILE A 245 7.97 15.37 18.74
CA ILE A 245 7.79 15.06 20.16
C ILE A 245 6.65 15.87 20.76
N GLU A 246 6.61 17.19 20.51
CA GLU A 246 5.53 18.08 20.95
C GLU A 246 4.16 17.61 20.44
N LYS A 247 4.11 17.10 19.21
CA LYS A 247 2.89 16.48 18.66
C LYS A 247 2.56 15.11 19.23
N GLY A 248 3.34 14.60 20.16
CA GLY A 248 3.06 13.40 20.95
C GLY A 248 3.61 12.10 20.37
N LEU A 249 4.67 12.15 19.56
CA LEU A 249 5.48 10.97 19.27
C LEU A 249 6.54 10.79 20.37
N PRO A 250 6.82 9.56 20.84
CA PRO A 250 7.85 9.35 21.83
C PRO A 250 9.24 9.64 21.24
N ALA A 251 10.14 10.23 22.03
CA ALA A 251 11.50 10.56 21.58
C ALA A 251 12.27 9.32 21.07
N THR A 252 12.01 8.14 21.65
CA THR A 252 12.63 6.87 21.24
C THR A 252 12.25 6.43 19.83
N PHE A 253 11.16 6.95 19.25
CA PHE A 253 10.79 6.68 17.85
C PHE A 253 11.58 7.54 16.86
N ILE A 254 12.25 8.59 17.31
CA ILE A 254 12.86 9.59 16.44
C ILE A 254 14.37 9.46 16.53
N THR A 255 15.01 9.27 15.38
CA THR A 255 16.47 9.32 15.25
C THR A 255 16.85 10.51 14.40
N ALA A 256 17.36 11.56 15.03
CA ALA A 256 17.86 12.75 14.37
C ALA A 256 19.33 12.57 13.98
N ARG A 257 19.66 12.92 12.74
CA ARG A 257 21.01 12.92 12.18
C ARG A 257 21.21 14.17 11.36
N TRP A 258 22.44 14.63 11.31
CA TRP A 258 22.83 15.84 10.60
C TRP A 258 24.13 15.59 9.87
N HIS A 259 24.28 16.22 8.72
CA HIS A 259 25.37 15.92 7.80
C HIS A 259 26.08 17.15 7.25
N GLY A 260 25.71 18.35 7.70
CA GLY A 260 26.21 19.60 7.16
C GLY A 260 26.05 19.67 5.64
N ASP A 261 27.10 20.13 4.95
CA ASP A 261 27.16 20.27 3.50
C ASP A 261 27.85 19.09 2.79
N LYS A 262 28.10 17.98 3.51
CA LYS A 262 28.85 16.80 3.02
C LYS A 262 28.16 16.04 1.88
N PHE A 263 26.84 16.18 1.76
CA PHE A 263 26.03 15.48 0.75
C PHE A 263 25.13 16.45 -0.05
N PRO A 264 25.72 17.31 -0.91
CA PRO A 264 24.96 18.22 -1.75
C PRO A 264 24.23 17.44 -2.86
N ILE A 265 23.01 17.88 -3.19
CA ILE A 265 22.21 17.32 -4.30
C ILE A 265 22.10 18.30 -5.47
N ALA A 266 22.56 19.53 -5.28
CA ALA A 266 22.58 20.58 -6.27
C ALA A 266 23.84 21.44 -6.12
N ASP A 267 24.15 22.22 -7.16
CA ASP A 267 25.30 23.11 -7.16
C ASP A 267 25.17 24.23 -6.12
N ASN A 268 26.16 24.37 -5.24
CA ASN A 268 26.20 25.42 -4.21
C ASN A 268 26.60 26.80 -4.77
N LYS A 269 26.91 26.92 -6.06
CA LYS A 269 27.29 28.20 -6.69
C LYS A 269 26.11 29.15 -6.95
N ASN A 270 24.87 28.67 -6.91
CA ASN A 270 23.69 29.51 -7.15
C ASN A 270 22.65 29.34 -6.04
N ALA A 271 21.85 30.39 -5.82
CA ALA A 271 20.87 30.46 -4.75
C ALA A 271 19.80 29.33 -4.83
N VAL A 272 19.45 28.91 -6.05
CA VAL A 272 18.47 27.83 -6.29
C VAL A 272 19.03 26.49 -5.81
N GLY A 273 20.29 26.19 -6.11
CA GLY A 273 20.95 24.95 -5.69
C GLY A 273 21.22 24.92 -4.19
N GLN A 274 21.64 26.05 -3.60
CA GLN A 274 21.72 26.19 -2.15
C GLN A 274 20.38 25.91 -1.46
N ALA A 275 19.28 26.46 -1.99
CA ALA A 275 17.94 26.20 -1.47
C ALA A 275 17.50 24.73 -1.56
N LYS A 276 17.97 23.98 -2.57
CA LYS A 276 17.74 22.53 -2.66
C LYS A 276 18.60 21.74 -1.67
N ASN A 277 19.79 22.24 -1.34
CA ASN A 277 20.69 21.59 -0.41
C ASN A 277 20.21 21.73 1.05
N ARG A 278 19.61 22.87 1.40
CA ARG A 278 18.93 23.10 2.69
C ARG A 278 17.64 22.30 2.79
N ARG A 279 17.78 21.03 3.19
CA ARG A 279 16.69 20.06 3.21
C ARG A 279 16.76 19.19 4.46
N ILE A 280 15.59 18.74 4.88
CA ILE A 280 15.38 17.76 5.92
C ILE A 280 14.61 16.61 5.28
N THR A 281 15.17 15.41 5.33
CA THR A 281 14.53 14.20 4.82
C THR A 281 14.03 13.39 6.00
N LEU A 282 12.73 13.11 6.01
CA LEU A 282 12.11 12.20 6.96
C LEU A 282 11.90 10.85 6.30
N ARG A 283 12.29 9.78 6.99
CA ARG A 283 12.09 8.41 6.55
C ARG A 283 11.34 7.61 7.60
N LEU A 284 10.19 7.06 7.23
CA LEU A 284 9.47 6.14 8.09
C LEU A 284 10.09 4.74 8.01
N GLU A 285 10.33 4.14 9.16
CA GLU A 285 10.76 2.77 9.29
C GLU A 285 9.58 1.85 9.56
N ASN A 286 9.58 0.69 8.92
CA ASN A 286 8.74 -0.44 9.24
C ASN A 286 9.61 -1.71 9.21
N GLU A 287 9.01 -2.87 9.49
CA GLU A 287 9.74 -4.14 9.51
C GLU A 287 10.48 -4.41 8.17
N ALA A 288 9.82 -4.15 7.04
CA ALA A 288 10.39 -4.38 5.72
C ALA A 288 11.59 -3.46 5.45
N SER A 289 11.47 -2.16 5.76
CA SER A 289 12.54 -1.20 5.53
C SER A 289 13.72 -1.39 6.49
N ARG A 290 13.47 -1.80 7.75
CA ARG A 290 14.53 -2.15 8.70
C ARG A 290 15.32 -3.37 8.22
N LYS A 291 14.63 -4.45 7.83
CA LYS A 291 15.26 -5.66 7.28
C LYS A 291 16.09 -5.36 6.02
N GLU A 292 15.60 -4.47 5.17
CA GLU A 292 16.34 -4.03 3.99
C GLU A 292 17.59 -3.23 4.36
N MET A 293 17.49 -2.31 5.32
CA MET A 293 18.66 -1.57 5.82
C MET A 293 19.71 -2.50 6.43
N GLU A 294 19.31 -3.48 7.23
CA GLU A 294 20.21 -4.48 7.82
C GLU A 294 20.95 -5.28 6.75
N ARG A 295 20.26 -5.73 5.70
CA ARG A 295 20.88 -6.41 4.55
C ARG A 295 21.90 -5.53 3.85
N ARG A 296 21.57 -4.25 3.62
CA ARG A 296 22.48 -3.31 2.98
C ARG A 296 23.72 -3.04 3.83
N VAL A 297 23.55 -2.89 5.15
CA VAL A 297 24.67 -2.71 6.08
C VAL A 297 25.54 -3.97 6.10
N ALA A 298 24.96 -5.16 6.15
CA ALA A 298 25.71 -6.42 6.08
C ALA A 298 26.49 -6.55 4.76
N ALA A 299 25.88 -6.15 3.63
CA ALA A 299 26.54 -6.15 2.32
C ALA A 299 27.72 -5.15 2.26
N VAL A 300 27.57 -3.95 2.81
CA VAL A 300 28.66 -2.96 2.88
C VAL A 300 29.80 -3.49 3.75
N LYS A 301 29.50 -4.02 4.94
CA LYS A 301 30.53 -4.62 5.81
C LYS A 301 31.26 -5.78 5.14
N ALA A 302 30.53 -6.66 4.44
CA ALA A 302 31.15 -7.74 3.68
C ALA A 302 32.04 -7.22 2.54
N ALA A 303 31.62 -6.16 1.84
CA ALA A 303 32.42 -5.52 0.81
C ALA A 303 33.69 -4.86 1.37
N GLU A 304 33.58 -4.16 2.52
CA GLU A 304 34.71 -3.56 3.23
C GLU A 304 35.72 -4.63 3.69
N GLN A 305 35.23 -5.74 4.27
CA GLN A 305 36.08 -6.86 4.67
C GLN A 305 36.78 -7.51 3.49
N LYS A 306 36.08 -7.70 2.36
CA LYS A 306 36.67 -8.23 1.14
C LYS A 306 37.73 -7.29 0.57
N ALA A 307 37.46 -5.98 0.53
CA ALA A 307 38.42 -4.98 0.06
C ALA A 307 39.67 -4.94 0.97
N ALA A 308 39.49 -5.03 2.29
CA ALA A 308 40.60 -5.10 3.24
C ALA A 308 41.42 -6.40 3.06
N ALA A 309 40.77 -7.55 2.86
CA ALA A 309 41.45 -8.81 2.60
C ALA A 309 42.22 -8.81 1.27
N GLU A 310 41.66 -8.23 0.22
CA GLU A 310 42.35 -8.05 -1.07
C GLU A 310 43.55 -7.10 -0.95
N GLN A 311 43.43 -6.00 -0.18
CA GLN A 311 44.54 -5.11 0.11
C GLN A 311 45.64 -5.80 0.92
N ALA A 312 45.27 -6.58 1.94
CA ALA A 312 46.22 -7.36 2.75
C ALA A 312 46.94 -8.43 1.91
N ALA A 313 46.22 -9.11 1.00
CA ALA A 313 46.82 -10.09 0.09
C ALA A 313 47.78 -9.44 -0.91
N LYS A 314 47.44 -8.26 -1.45
CA LYS A 314 48.34 -7.47 -2.31
C LYS A 314 49.59 -7.02 -1.56
N ALA A 315 49.43 -6.50 -0.35
CA ALA A 315 50.55 -6.08 0.50
C ALA A 315 51.47 -7.26 0.87
N ALA A 316 50.89 -8.44 1.19
CA ALA A 316 51.66 -9.64 1.47
C ALA A 316 52.45 -10.13 0.24
N ALA A 317 51.83 -10.13 -0.95
CA ALA A 317 52.50 -10.50 -2.20
C ALA A 317 53.60 -9.51 -2.60
N GLU A 318 53.42 -8.20 -2.32
CA GLU A 318 54.47 -7.19 -2.51
C GLU A 318 55.62 -7.36 -1.53
N ALA A 319 55.33 -7.64 -0.26
CA ALA A 319 56.36 -7.93 0.75
C ALA A 319 57.17 -9.18 0.43
N GLU A 320 56.52 -10.26 -0.06
CA GLU A 320 57.21 -11.48 -0.48
C GLU A 320 58.11 -11.23 -1.70
N LYS A 321 57.66 -10.44 -2.68
CA LYS A 321 58.49 -10.01 -3.82
C LYS A 321 59.68 -9.15 -3.38
N GLN A 322 59.50 -8.25 -2.43
CA GLN A 322 60.58 -7.42 -1.88
C GLN A 322 61.61 -8.28 -1.14
N ALA A 323 61.18 -9.20 -0.29
CA ALA A 323 62.06 -10.13 0.42
C ALA A 323 62.86 -11.04 -0.54
N ALA A 324 62.22 -11.53 -1.62
CA ALA A 324 62.90 -12.31 -2.64
C ALA A 324 63.93 -11.48 -3.44
N ALA A 325 63.64 -10.21 -3.73
CA ALA A 325 64.56 -9.30 -4.40
C ALA A 325 65.78 -8.96 -3.52
N GLU A 326 65.57 -8.72 -2.22
CA GLU A 326 66.66 -8.48 -1.25
C GLU A 326 67.56 -9.72 -1.10
N ALA A 327 66.99 -10.92 -0.99
CA ALA A 327 67.76 -12.18 -0.92
C ALA A 327 68.57 -12.45 -2.19
N SER A 328 68.08 -12.02 -3.36
CA SER A 328 68.78 -12.16 -4.65
C SER A 328 69.89 -11.13 -4.85
N SER A 329 69.91 -10.06 -4.06
CA SER A 329 70.88 -8.96 -4.14
C SER A 329 72.11 -9.15 -3.23
N VAL A 330 72.10 -10.16 -2.35
CA VAL A 330 73.25 -10.52 -1.52
C VAL A 330 74.37 -11.04 -2.42
N THR A 331 75.45 -10.28 -2.51
CA THR A 331 76.61 -10.63 -3.34
C THR A 331 77.48 -11.68 -2.65
N THR A 332 78.19 -12.51 -3.43
CA THR A 332 79.09 -13.57 -2.93
C THR A 332 80.11 -13.05 -1.91
N SER A 333 80.57 -11.80 -2.10
CA SER A 333 81.51 -11.12 -1.19
C SER A 333 80.91 -10.80 0.20
N GLN A 334 79.60 -10.52 0.28
CA GLN A 334 78.90 -10.31 1.56
C GLN A 334 78.68 -11.65 2.30
N LEU A 335 78.46 -12.74 1.57
CA LEU A 335 78.41 -14.10 2.10
C LEU A 335 79.77 -14.55 2.66
N GLU A 336 80.87 -14.27 1.94
CA GLU A 336 82.23 -14.54 2.42
C GLU A 336 82.56 -13.78 3.70
N GLN A 337 82.23 -12.48 3.78
CA GLN A 337 82.44 -11.67 5.00
C GLN A 337 81.63 -12.14 6.22
N LEU A 338 80.44 -12.74 6.01
CA LEU A 338 79.61 -13.31 7.08
C LEU A 338 80.16 -14.65 7.58
N VAL A 339 80.63 -15.51 6.68
CA VAL A 339 81.28 -16.79 7.02
C VAL A 339 82.60 -16.55 7.76
N GLU A 340 83.38 -15.57 7.34
CA GLU A 340 84.66 -15.22 7.97
C GLU A 340 84.44 -14.67 9.40
N LYS A 341 83.41 -13.85 9.63
CA LYS A 341 83.02 -13.40 10.97
C LYS A 341 82.49 -14.52 11.87
N GLN A 342 81.81 -15.54 11.33
CA GLN A 342 81.38 -16.71 12.11
C GLN A 342 82.54 -17.65 12.47
N ASN A 343 83.52 -17.82 11.58
CA ASN A 343 84.72 -18.61 11.86
C ASN A 343 85.62 -17.95 12.92
N LEU A 344 85.66 -16.61 12.96
CA LEU A 344 86.39 -15.88 14.00
C LEU A 344 85.76 -15.98 15.39
N ASN A 345 84.43 -16.17 15.49
CA ASN A 345 83.72 -16.32 16.77
C ASN A 345 83.60 -17.78 17.27
N SER A 346 83.81 -18.79 16.42
CA SER A 346 83.60 -20.21 16.75
C SER A 346 84.87 -20.98 17.12
N GLY A 347 86.05 -20.35 17.11
CA GLY A 347 87.23 -20.83 17.83
C GLY A 347 87.72 -22.25 17.49
N LYS A 348 87.64 -22.69 16.23
CA LYS A 348 88.18 -23.99 15.81
C LYS A 348 89.11 -23.86 14.60
N GLN A 349 90.42 -23.86 14.86
CA GLN A 349 91.44 -24.02 13.83
C GLN A 349 91.41 -25.45 13.27
N PRO A 350 91.50 -25.66 11.94
CA PRO A 350 91.75 -26.98 11.37
C PRO A 350 93.24 -27.32 11.44
N SER A 351 93.54 -28.53 11.91
CA SER A 351 94.86 -29.16 11.89
C SER A 351 95.29 -29.50 10.45
N LEU A 352 96.60 -29.33 10.21
CA LEU A 352 97.35 -29.46 8.96
C LEU A 352 97.01 -30.70 8.10
#